data_AF-A0A5P0YZ63-F1
#
_entry.id   AF-A0A5P0YZ63-F1
#
_cell.length_a   1.000
_cell.length_b   1.000
_cell.length_c   1.000
_cell.angle_alpha   90.00
_cell.angle_beta   90.00
_cell.angle_gamma   90.00
#
_symmetry.space_group_name_H-M   'P 1'
#
loop_
_entity.id
_entity.type
_entity.pdbx_description
1 polymer ?
#
loop_
_entity_poly.entity_id
_entity_poly.type
_entity_poly.pdbx_seq_one_letter_code
_entity_poly.pdbx_strand_id
1 'polypeptide(L)'
;PFPPAERAILTSLAGLIAQALDRARLYDAKHTLAHTLQTGLLPHALPHIAHLRTAARYRPAGHGMDIGGDFYDLIHRTPTTAVTAIGDVQGHNTTAAALMGQVRTAVHAHATVGATPGDILARTNRLLVDLNPGLFVSCLIAHLDLGHRRAQLATAGHPPALIRHPDGHALSLI
;
A
#
# COMPACT_ATOMS: atom_id res chain seq x y z
N PRO A 1 31.01 12.09 -47.52
CA PRO A 1 30.75 13.23 -46.60
C PRO A 1 29.34 13.78 -46.82
N PHE A 2 28.54 13.95 -45.75
CA PHE A 2 27.18 14.49 -45.87
C PHE A 2 27.19 15.95 -46.35
N PRO A 3 26.35 16.31 -47.35
CA PRO A 3 26.12 17.70 -47.74
C PRO A 3 25.66 18.57 -46.56
N PRO A 4 25.88 19.89 -46.59
CA PRO A 4 25.53 20.79 -45.49
C PRO A 4 24.06 20.70 -45.04
N ALA A 5 23.12 20.57 -45.99
CA ALA A 5 21.69 20.44 -45.71
C ALA A 5 21.35 19.14 -44.99
N GLU A 6 21.91 18.01 -45.44
CA GLU A 6 21.70 16.70 -44.81
C GLU A 6 22.30 16.67 -43.39
N ARG A 7 23.46 17.28 -43.20
CA ARG A 7 24.09 17.43 -41.88
C ARG A 7 23.24 18.26 -40.92
N ALA A 8 22.60 19.33 -41.39
CA ALA A 8 21.72 20.15 -40.56
C ALA A 8 20.51 19.33 -40.09
N ILE A 9 19.87 18.58 -40.99
CA ILE A 9 18.73 17.70 -40.66
C ILE A 9 19.15 16.62 -39.66
N LEU A 10 20.25 15.91 -39.93
CA LEU A 10 20.77 14.88 -39.02
C LEU A 10 21.10 15.44 -37.63
N THR A 11 21.64 16.66 -37.56
CA THR A 11 21.95 17.33 -36.27
C THR A 11 20.67 17.67 -35.50
N SER A 12 19.66 18.23 -36.17
CA SER A 12 18.36 18.50 -35.54
C SER A 12 17.67 17.23 -35.07
N LEU A 13 17.68 16.17 -35.89
CA LEU A 13 17.10 14.87 -35.55
C LEU A 13 17.83 14.23 -34.37
N ALA A 14 19.17 14.23 -34.38
CA ALA A 14 19.99 13.77 -33.27
C ALA A 14 19.68 14.53 -31.98
N GLY A 15 19.49 15.85 -32.05
CA GLY A 15 19.08 16.68 -30.91
C GLY A 15 17.72 16.27 -30.33
N LEU A 16 16.72 16.04 -31.18
CA LEU A 16 15.39 15.57 -30.75
C LEU A 16 15.45 14.18 -30.13
N ILE A 17 16.21 13.26 -30.73
CA ILE A 17 16.41 11.90 -30.19
C ILE A 17 17.11 11.95 -28.84
N ALA A 18 18.17 12.76 -28.69
CA ALA A 18 18.88 12.92 -27.43
C ALA A 18 17.94 13.43 -26.32
N GLN A 19 17.16 14.47 -26.61
CA GLN A 19 16.18 15.01 -25.66
C GLN A 19 15.06 14.01 -25.30
N ALA A 20 14.64 13.17 -26.25
CA ALA A 20 13.66 12.12 -25.99
C ALA A 20 14.27 11.00 -25.12
N LEU A 21 15.50 10.60 -25.40
CA LEU A 21 16.24 9.59 -24.63
C LEU A 21 16.51 10.06 -23.20
N ASP A 22 16.92 11.30 -23.00
CA ASP A 22 17.15 11.86 -21.67
C ASP A 22 15.86 11.90 -20.85
N ARG A 23 14.73 12.27 -21.47
CA ARG A 23 13.42 12.22 -20.83
C ARG A 23 13.01 10.79 -20.47
N ALA A 24 13.22 9.83 -21.36
CA ALA A 24 12.93 8.42 -21.10
C ALA A 24 13.76 7.87 -19.93
N ARG A 25 15.08 8.14 -19.90
CA ARG A 25 15.96 7.73 -18.80
C ARG A 25 15.56 8.33 -17.46
N LEU A 26 15.21 9.63 -17.45
CA LEU A 26 14.74 10.30 -16.24
C LEU A 26 13.42 9.70 -15.75
N TYR A 27 12.51 9.37 -16.67
CA TYR A 27 11.26 8.71 -16.35
C TYR A 27 11.50 7.32 -15.74
N ASP A 28 12.34 6.49 -16.36
CA ASP A 28 12.68 5.15 -15.88
C ASP A 28 13.33 5.17 -14.50
N ALA A 29 14.26 6.10 -14.26
CA ALA A 29 14.91 6.27 -12.97
C ALA A 29 13.90 6.63 -11.86
N LYS A 30 12.98 7.57 -12.15
CA LYS A 30 11.94 7.96 -11.20
C LYS A 30 10.94 6.83 -10.93
N HIS A 31 10.53 6.11 -11.97
CA HIS A 31 9.62 4.98 -11.84
C HIS A 31 10.24 3.85 -11.00
N THR A 32 11.52 3.55 -11.22
CA THR A 32 12.28 2.58 -10.43
C THR A 32 12.34 2.98 -8.95
N LEU A 33 12.58 4.26 -8.65
CA LEU A 33 12.59 4.77 -7.28
C LEU A 33 11.23 4.65 -6.60
N ALA A 34 10.15 5.08 -7.27
CA ALA A 34 8.78 4.98 -6.75
C ALA A 34 8.41 3.52 -6.43
N HIS A 35 8.69 2.61 -7.37
CA HIS A 35 8.45 1.17 -7.18
C HIS A 35 9.26 0.60 -6.01
N THR A 36 10.53 0.99 -5.87
CA THR A 36 11.41 0.52 -4.78
C THR A 36 10.89 0.99 -3.42
N LEU A 37 10.50 2.27 -3.30
CA LEU A 37 9.92 2.80 -2.06
C LEU A 37 8.63 2.07 -1.71
N GLN A 38 7.72 1.90 -2.67
CA GLN A 38 6.45 1.22 -2.44
C GLN A 38 6.65 -0.24 -1.99
N THR A 39 7.59 -0.96 -2.61
CA THR A 39 7.91 -2.34 -2.25
C THR A 39 8.51 -2.44 -0.85
N GLY A 40 9.30 -1.45 -0.42
CA GLY A 40 9.86 -1.38 0.93
C GLY A 40 8.83 -1.00 2.00
N LEU A 41 7.74 -0.34 1.61
CA LEU A 41 6.69 0.13 2.51
C LEU A 41 5.66 -0.98 2.86
N LEU A 42 5.49 -1.96 1.98
CA LEU A 42 4.56 -3.09 2.18
C LEU A 42 5.28 -4.31 2.79
N PRO A 43 4.54 -5.27 3.39
CA PRO A 43 5.14 -6.53 3.84
C PRO A 43 5.78 -7.27 2.66
N HIS A 44 7.07 -7.62 2.77
CA HIS A 44 7.75 -8.43 1.75
C HIS A 44 7.14 -9.82 1.59
N ALA A 45 6.71 -10.41 2.70
CA ALA A 45 6.00 -11.67 2.75
C ALA A 45 4.98 -11.63 3.90
N LEU A 46 3.87 -12.33 3.72
CA LEU A 46 2.92 -12.56 4.80
C LEU A 46 3.44 -13.73 5.67
N PRO A 47 3.36 -13.64 7.00
CA PRO A 47 3.74 -14.75 7.87
C PRO A 47 2.86 -15.98 7.62
N HIS A 48 3.46 -17.16 7.76
CA HIS A 48 2.72 -18.42 7.79
C HIS A 48 2.04 -18.58 9.16
N ILE A 49 0.72 -18.80 9.15
CA ILE A 49 -0.08 -19.00 10.36
C ILE A 49 -0.84 -20.31 10.20
N ALA A 50 -0.71 -21.21 11.18
CA ALA A 50 -1.37 -22.50 11.16
C ALA A 50 -2.89 -22.32 10.99
N HIS A 51 -3.51 -23.13 10.14
CA HIS A 51 -4.94 -23.10 9.85
C HIS A 51 -5.46 -21.82 9.15
N LEU A 52 -4.57 -20.91 8.72
CA LEU A 52 -4.92 -19.71 7.97
C LEU A 52 -4.11 -19.62 6.68
N ARG A 53 -4.80 -19.76 5.54
CA ARG A 53 -4.19 -19.53 4.23
C ARG A 53 -4.36 -18.08 3.84
N THR A 54 -3.24 -17.39 3.59
CA THR A 54 -3.23 -15.97 3.26
C THR A 54 -2.65 -15.72 1.88
N ALA A 55 -3.15 -14.67 1.24
CA ALA A 55 -2.65 -14.17 -0.03
C ALA A 55 -2.93 -12.67 -0.09
N ALA A 56 -2.01 -11.92 -0.67
CA ALA A 56 -2.19 -10.50 -0.96
C ALA A 56 -1.74 -10.22 -2.39
N ARG A 57 -2.39 -9.25 -3.03
CA ARG A 57 -2.01 -8.77 -4.34
C ARG A 57 -2.16 -7.26 -4.36
N TYR A 58 -1.04 -6.57 -4.53
CA TYR A 58 -1.01 -5.13 -4.71
C TYR A 58 -0.89 -4.80 -6.19
N ARG A 59 -1.77 -3.93 -6.70
CA ARG A 59 -1.71 -3.43 -8.08
C ARG A 59 -1.83 -1.90 -8.06
N PRO A 60 -0.72 -1.16 -8.21
CA PRO A 60 -0.82 0.29 -8.26
C PRO A 60 -1.63 0.71 -9.50
N ALA A 61 -2.47 1.73 -9.34
CA ALA A 61 -3.30 2.27 -10.43
C ALA A 61 -2.52 3.20 -11.40
N GLY A 62 -1.32 3.66 -11.01
CA GLY A 62 -0.61 4.73 -11.70
C GLY A 62 0.14 4.29 -12.97
N HIS A 63 -0.11 5.00 -14.07
CA HIS A 63 0.82 5.15 -15.19
C HIS A 63 1.75 6.35 -14.89
N GLY A 64 2.82 6.18 -14.09
CA GLY A 64 3.70 7.30 -13.79
C GLY A 64 4.54 7.19 -12.52
N MET A 65 4.69 8.34 -11.84
CA MET A 65 5.56 8.57 -10.67
C MET A 65 4.81 8.44 -9.33
N ASP A 66 3.55 8.02 -9.36
CA ASP A 66 2.68 8.00 -8.19
C ASP A 66 2.96 6.77 -7.32
N ILE A 67 3.08 6.99 -6.01
CA ILE A 67 3.23 5.93 -5.00
C ILE A 67 1.88 5.77 -4.33
N GLY A 68 1.32 4.56 -4.36
CA GLY A 68 -0.02 4.34 -3.81
C GLY A 68 -0.10 4.57 -2.31
N GLY A 69 -1.24 5.10 -1.86
CA GLY A 69 -1.58 5.27 -0.45
C GLY A 69 -2.12 4.00 0.22
N ASP A 70 -2.42 2.97 -0.57
CA ASP A 70 -2.93 1.70 -0.09
C ASP A 70 -1.85 0.92 0.69
N PHE A 71 -2.25 0.25 1.77
CA PHE A 71 -1.41 -0.70 2.49
C PHE A 71 -2.20 -1.89 3.02
N TYR A 72 -1.47 -2.96 3.31
CA TYR A 72 -1.99 -4.09 4.06
C TYR A 72 -0.93 -4.63 5.03
N ASP A 73 -1.36 -5.35 6.05
CA ASP A 73 -0.46 -6.08 6.94
C ASP A 73 -1.13 -7.32 7.53
N LEU A 74 -0.34 -8.33 7.89
CA LEU A 74 -0.76 -9.51 8.62
C LEU A 74 0.21 -9.76 9.78
N ILE A 75 -0.31 -9.64 10.99
CA ILE A 75 0.44 -9.75 12.23
C ILE A 75 0.02 -11.04 12.94
N HIS A 76 0.96 -11.98 13.07
CA HIS A 76 0.77 -13.18 13.87
C HIS A 76 0.97 -12.83 15.34
N ARG A 77 -0.05 -13.07 16.18
CA ARG A 77 -0.03 -12.65 17.59
C ARG A 77 0.17 -13.84 18.55
N THR A 78 -0.56 -14.92 18.33
CA THR A 78 -0.43 -16.18 19.09
C THR A 78 -0.67 -17.35 18.14
N PRO A 79 -0.39 -18.62 18.54
CA PRO A 79 -0.60 -19.77 17.67
C PRO A 79 -2.02 -19.92 17.09
N THR A 80 -3.01 -19.26 17.70
CA THR A 80 -4.42 -19.30 17.28
C THR A 80 -5.00 -17.92 16.97
N THR A 81 -4.20 -16.85 16.97
CA THR A 81 -4.70 -15.49 16.71
C THR A 81 -3.83 -14.69 15.75
N ALA A 82 -4.49 -13.95 14.87
CA ALA A 82 -3.87 -13.08 13.89
C ALA A 82 -4.62 -11.74 13.79
N VAL A 83 -3.92 -10.68 13.44
CA VAL A 83 -4.53 -9.39 13.10
C VAL A 83 -4.18 -9.07 11.66
N THR A 84 -5.18 -8.69 10.87
CA THR A 84 -4.98 -8.17 9.52
C THR A 84 -5.44 -6.73 9.45
N ALA A 85 -4.73 -5.94 8.66
CA ALA A 85 -5.04 -4.55 8.40
C ALA A 85 -5.06 -4.30 6.90
N ILE A 86 -5.99 -3.47 6.44
CA ILE A 86 -5.98 -2.89 5.11
C ILE A 86 -6.39 -1.42 5.23
N GLY A 87 -5.75 -0.55 4.46
CA GLY A 87 -6.11 0.86 4.48
C GLY A 87 -5.65 1.57 3.23
N ASP A 88 -6.12 2.80 3.08
CA ASP A 88 -5.86 3.68 1.94
C ASP A 88 -5.73 5.12 2.44
N VAL A 89 -4.57 5.70 2.20
CA VAL A 89 -4.25 7.11 2.49
C VAL A 89 -4.73 7.98 1.34
N GLN A 90 -5.39 9.09 1.67
CA GLN A 90 -5.80 10.08 0.68
C GLN A 90 -4.62 10.53 -0.21
N GLY A 91 -4.75 10.29 -1.51
CA GLY A 91 -3.78 10.69 -2.53
C GLY A 91 -2.75 9.61 -2.86
N HIS A 92 -1.81 9.92 -3.76
CA HIS A 92 -0.89 8.94 -4.32
C HIS A 92 0.50 9.52 -4.62
N ASN A 93 0.98 10.38 -3.72
CA ASN A 93 2.28 11.05 -3.83
C ASN A 93 3.24 10.59 -2.72
N THR A 94 4.45 11.15 -2.71
CA THR A 94 5.47 10.83 -1.70
C THR A 94 5.03 11.12 -0.26
N THR A 95 4.22 12.15 -0.04
CA THR A 95 3.68 12.48 1.29
C THR A 95 2.66 11.43 1.73
N ALA A 96 1.77 11.01 0.83
CA ALA A 96 0.83 9.92 1.09
C ALA A 96 1.57 8.61 1.39
N ALA A 97 2.63 8.30 0.65
CA ALA A 97 3.47 7.11 0.88
C ALA A 97 4.20 7.14 2.23
N ALA A 98 4.75 8.29 2.62
CA ALA A 98 5.38 8.46 3.93
C ALA A 98 4.37 8.24 5.06
N LEU A 99 3.18 8.84 4.94
CA LEU A 99 2.10 8.68 5.92
C LEU A 99 1.59 7.23 5.97
N MET A 100 1.46 6.59 4.81
CA MET A 100 1.11 5.17 4.68
C MET A 100 2.07 4.30 5.49
N GLY A 101 3.38 4.54 5.38
CA GLY A 101 4.41 3.83 6.16
C GLY A 101 4.28 4.04 7.67
N GLN A 102 4.05 5.29 8.08
CA GLN A 102 3.84 5.64 9.50
C GLN A 102 2.59 4.96 10.08
N VAL A 103 1.47 5.02 9.36
CA VAL A 103 0.20 4.41 9.78
C VAL A 103 0.31 2.89 9.84
N ARG A 104 0.85 2.25 8.81
CA ARG A 104 1.07 0.80 8.79
C ARG A 104 1.94 0.37 9.98
N THR A 105 3.03 1.10 10.24
CA THR A 105 3.95 0.80 11.36
C THR A 105 3.24 0.95 12.72
N ALA A 106 2.43 1.99 12.90
CA ALA A 106 1.67 2.20 14.12
C ALA A 106 0.63 1.09 14.35
N VAL A 107 -0.11 0.73 13.30
CA VAL A 107 -1.06 -0.38 13.33
C VAL A 107 -0.35 -1.68 13.71
N HIS A 108 0.77 -1.98 13.04
CA HIS A 108 1.58 -3.16 13.34
C HIS A 108 2.02 -3.19 14.81
N ALA A 109 2.57 -2.10 15.32
CA ALA A 109 3.02 -2.00 16.70
C ALA A 109 1.88 -2.21 17.71
N HIS A 110 0.71 -1.57 17.49
CA HIS A 110 -0.45 -1.73 18.37
C HIS A 110 -1.04 -3.15 18.32
N ALA A 111 -1.06 -3.77 17.14
CA ALA A 111 -1.48 -5.16 16.99
C ALA A 111 -0.56 -6.14 17.72
N THR A 112 0.76 -5.95 17.61
CA THR A 112 1.77 -6.79 18.25
C THR A 112 1.66 -6.79 19.77
N VAL A 113 1.31 -5.65 20.38
CA VAL A 113 1.07 -5.56 21.85
C VAL A 113 -0.33 -6.04 22.27
N GLY A 114 -1.15 -6.52 21.32
CA GLY A 114 -2.44 -7.15 21.60
C GLY A 114 -3.60 -6.20 21.85
N ALA A 115 -3.54 -4.97 21.32
CA ALA A 115 -4.68 -4.05 21.34
C ALA A 115 -5.87 -4.60 20.53
N THR A 116 -7.09 -4.22 20.90
CA THR A 116 -8.30 -4.59 20.15
C THR A 116 -8.38 -3.83 18.82
N PRO A 117 -9.14 -4.30 17.82
CA PRO A 117 -9.31 -3.59 16.54
C PRO A 117 -9.71 -2.11 16.70
N GLY A 118 -10.63 -1.83 17.61
CA GLY A 118 -11.06 -0.46 17.92
C GLY A 118 -9.96 0.37 18.58
N ASP A 119 -9.21 -0.21 19.52
CA ASP A 119 -8.08 0.47 20.17
C ASP A 119 -6.96 0.78 19.18
N ILE A 120 -6.68 -0.14 18.25
CA ILE A 120 -5.69 0.07 17.17
C ILE A 120 -6.09 1.30 16.37
N LEU A 121 -7.33 1.35 15.85
CA LEU A 121 -7.82 2.51 15.10
C LEU A 121 -7.77 3.79 15.93
N ALA A 122 -8.21 3.77 17.19
CA ALA A 122 -8.24 4.95 18.04
C ALA A 122 -6.84 5.49 18.37
N ARG A 123 -5.86 4.61 18.57
CA ARG A 123 -4.45 4.99 18.82
C ARG A 123 -3.78 5.49 17.56
N THR A 124 -3.98 4.81 16.43
CA THR A 124 -3.48 5.25 15.12
C THR A 124 -4.11 6.60 14.72
N ASN A 125 -5.38 6.84 15.02
CA ASN A 125 -6.01 8.14 14.79
C ASN A 125 -5.40 9.26 15.63
N ARG A 126 -5.05 8.99 16.90
CA ARG A 126 -4.34 9.98 17.73
C ARG A 126 -2.98 10.34 17.13
N LEU A 127 -2.21 9.34 16.70
CA LEU A 127 -0.95 9.58 15.98
C LEU A 127 -1.18 10.45 14.74
N LEU A 128 -2.22 10.16 13.95
CA LEU A 128 -2.53 10.91 12.73
C LEU A 128 -2.86 12.38 13.04
N VAL A 129 -3.64 12.63 14.09
CA VAL A 129 -3.97 13.98 14.57
C VAL A 129 -2.72 14.72 15.06
N ASP A 130 -1.85 14.04 15.81
CA ASP A 130 -0.60 14.63 16.33
C ASP A 130 0.38 14.99 15.21
N LEU A 131 0.47 14.15 14.17
CA LEU A 131 1.28 14.41 12.98
C LEU A 131 0.70 15.55 12.12
N ASN A 132 -0.62 15.75 12.19
CA ASN A 132 -1.38 16.74 11.42
C ASN A 132 -0.95 16.86 9.93
N PRO A 133 -0.97 15.76 9.15
CA PRO A 133 -0.48 15.77 7.78
C PRO A 133 -1.41 16.50 6.79
N GLY A 134 -2.61 16.90 7.21
CA GLY A 134 -3.66 17.42 6.32
C GLY A 134 -4.26 16.37 5.40
N LEU A 135 -3.99 15.08 5.65
CA LEU A 135 -4.49 13.92 4.92
C LEU A 135 -5.25 13.00 5.87
N PHE A 136 -6.23 12.27 5.35
CA PHE A 136 -6.93 11.22 6.10
C PHE A 136 -6.59 9.82 5.56
N VAL A 137 -6.90 8.81 6.37
CA VAL A 137 -6.66 7.40 6.04
C VAL A 137 -7.91 6.61 6.33
N SER A 138 -8.41 5.89 5.32
CA SER A 138 -9.43 4.87 5.53
C SER A 138 -8.74 3.57 5.97
N CYS A 139 -9.31 2.86 6.95
CA CYS A 139 -8.69 1.63 7.44
C CYS A 139 -9.72 0.60 7.93
N LEU A 140 -9.45 -0.68 7.72
CA LEU A 140 -10.15 -1.81 8.29
C LEU A 140 -9.16 -2.72 9.01
N ILE A 141 -9.46 -3.01 10.28
CA ILE A 141 -8.70 -3.94 11.11
C ILE A 141 -9.59 -5.14 11.41
N ALA A 142 -9.07 -6.35 11.20
CA ALA A 142 -9.74 -7.58 11.62
C ALA A 142 -8.82 -8.41 12.52
N HIS A 143 -9.31 -8.72 13.72
CA HIS A 143 -8.70 -9.69 14.63
C HIS A 143 -9.37 -11.05 14.42
N LEU A 144 -8.56 -12.05 14.11
CA LEU A 144 -8.96 -13.41 13.80
C LEU A 144 -8.60 -14.31 14.98
N ASP A 145 -9.62 -14.92 15.59
CA ASP A 145 -9.50 -16.02 16.54
C ASP A 145 -9.77 -17.33 15.80
N LEU A 146 -8.70 -18.04 15.47
CA LEU A 146 -8.74 -19.29 14.71
C LEU A 146 -9.20 -20.46 15.58
N GLY A 147 -9.04 -20.37 16.90
CA GLY A 147 -9.46 -21.41 17.85
C GLY A 147 -10.98 -21.45 17.98
N HIS A 148 -11.61 -20.29 18.16
CA HIS A 148 -13.06 -20.16 18.27
C HIS A 148 -13.76 -19.88 16.93
N ARG A 149 -13.00 -19.73 15.84
CA ARG A 149 -13.50 -19.36 14.50
C ARG A 149 -14.30 -18.06 14.50
N ARG A 150 -13.77 -17.03 15.17
CA ARG A 150 -14.40 -15.71 15.28
C ARG A 150 -13.51 -14.65 14.64
N ALA A 151 -14.15 -13.68 14.00
CA ALA A 151 -13.48 -12.47 13.55
C ALA A 151 -14.14 -11.27 14.23
N GLN A 152 -13.33 -10.35 14.73
CA GLN A 152 -13.76 -9.04 15.21
C GLN A 152 -13.20 -7.99 14.27
N LEU A 153 -14.08 -7.15 13.72
CA LEU A 153 -13.71 -6.11 12.77
C LEU A 153 -13.96 -4.73 13.36
N ALA A 154 -13.11 -3.78 12.98
CA ALA A 154 -13.35 -2.36 13.16
C ALA A 154 -12.97 -1.63 11.88
N THR A 155 -13.79 -0.68 11.45
CA THR A 155 -13.56 0.13 10.25
C THR A 155 -13.55 1.61 10.59
N ALA A 156 -12.71 2.36 9.88
CA ALA A 156 -12.62 3.81 9.87
C ALA A 156 -12.80 4.29 8.42
N GLY A 157 -14.02 4.18 7.90
CA GLY A 157 -14.39 4.68 6.56
C GLY A 157 -13.86 3.87 5.37
N HIS A 158 -13.21 2.72 5.61
CA HIS A 158 -12.75 1.84 4.53
C HIS A 158 -13.94 1.04 3.96
N PRO A 159 -13.92 0.70 2.65
CA PRO A 159 -14.94 -0.16 2.07
C PRO A 159 -15.15 -1.46 2.87
N PRO A 160 -16.40 -1.97 2.90
CA PRO A 160 -16.74 -3.20 3.60
C PRO A 160 -15.87 -4.38 3.17
N ALA A 161 -15.52 -5.25 4.13
CA ALA A 161 -14.84 -6.50 3.80
C ALA A 161 -15.84 -7.48 3.16
N LEU A 162 -15.35 -8.38 2.29
CA LEU A 162 -16.19 -9.41 1.68
C LEU A 162 -15.87 -10.77 2.28
N ILE A 163 -16.89 -11.49 2.78
CA ILE A 163 -16.81 -12.93 3.03
C ILE A 163 -17.28 -13.65 1.79
N ARG A 164 -16.49 -14.61 1.32
CA ARG A 164 -16.92 -15.56 0.30
C ARG A 164 -17.04 -16.95 0.89
N HIS A 165 -18.23 -17.54 0.79
CA HIS A 165 -18.51 -18.90 1.21
C HIS A 165 -18.02 -19.94 0.17
N PRO A 166 -17.82 -21.21 0.57
CA PRO A 166 -17.38 -22.27 -0.34
C PRO A 166 -18.33 -22.51 -1.53
N ASP A 167 -19.61 -22.25 -1.35
CA ASP A 167 -20.66 -22.32 -2.37
C ASP A 167 -20.59 -21.19 -3.42
N GLY A 168 -19.70 -20.21 -3.21
CA GLY A 168 -19.50 -19.07 -4.12
C GLY A 168 -20.32 -17.84 -3.77
N HIS A 169 -21.20 -17.89 -2.77
CA HIS A 169 -21.91 -16.71 -2.30
C HIS A 169 -20.98 -15.75 -1.57
N ALA A 170 -21.19 -14.45 -1.79
CA ALA A 170 -20.42 -13.39 -1.16
C ALA A 170 -21.33 -12.47 -0.35
N LEU A 171 -20.88 -12.11 0.85
CA LEU A 171 -21.55 -11.19 1.75
C LEU A 171 -20.62 -10.06 2.12
N SER A 172 -21.18 -8.85 2.18
CA SER A 172 -20.50 -7.66 2.69
C SER A 172 -20.53 -7.65 4.21
N LEU A 173 -19.37 -7.48 4.84
CA LEU A 173 -19.19 -7.28 6.27
C LEU A 173 -18.96 -5.80 6.55
N ILE A 174 -19.93 -5.21 7.26
CA ILE A 174 -19.96 -3.82 7.74
C ILE A 174 -19.86 -2.79 6.60
#